data_AF-A0A1H6V3K8-F1
#
_entry.id   AF-A0A1H6V3K8-F1
#
_cell.length_a   1.000
_cell.length_b   1.000
_cell.length_c   1.000
_cell.angle_alpha   90.00
_cell.angle_beta   90.00
_cell.angle_gamma   90.00
#
_symmetry.space_group_name_H-M   'P 1'
#
loop_
_entity.id
_entity.type
_entity.pdbx_description
1 polymer ?
#
loop_
_entity_poly.entity_id
_entity_poly.type
_entity_poly.pdbx_seq_one_letter_code
_entity_poly.pdbx_strand_id
1 'polypeptide(L)'
;MTTAQEQEDFFRPWPLGPHYGELADGAGPRAWVNYKLHSADWYIETLEAAIAKVGFDRHVGIEMALDGALTSLCAGYDASSAALIGVAERYLQVEEPTPLWEYKPSLLIQLLGRLSQQGLTGDLIGTRSRIKAALVRKETSKGWLTMLQDLRNRPMHNDTLPRHFDAVVGSPTASALNVGGTPTEPVSYLREAYRDVSNLSGELLDIVDKLAPNGMITQREP
;
A
#
# COMPACT_ATOMS: atom_id res chain seq x y z
N MET A 1 -16.52 -28.42 30.28
CA MET A 1 -15.65 -29.25 29.45
C MET A 1 -15.64 -28.60 28.09
N THR A 2 -14.59 -27.84 27.76
CA THR A 2 -14.36 -27.36 26.39
C THR A 2 -14.10 -28.59 25.52
N THR A 3 -14.79 -28.65 24.39
CA THR A 3 -14.61 -29.69 23.37
C THR A 3 -13.22 -29.60 22.75
N ALA A 4 -12.71 -30.69 22.18
CA ALA A 4 -11.41 -30.67 21.50
C ALA A 4 -11.36 -29.64 20.35
N GLN A 5 -12.51 -29.39 19.72
CA GLN A 5 -12.68 -28.41 18.65
C GLN A 5 -12.53 -26.95 19.14
N GLU A 6 -13.01 -26.65 20.35
CA GLU A 6 -12.77 -25.35 21.01
C GLU A 6 -11.30 -25.17 21.46
N GLN A 7 -10.53 -26.27 21.60
CA GLN A 7 -9.08 -26.19 21.88
C GLN A 7 -8.24 -25.98 20.61
N GLU A 8 -8.66 -26.52 19.47
CA GLU A 8 -8.02 -26.26 18.17
C GLU A 8 -8.23 -24.80 17.72
N ASP A 9 -9.43 -24.24 17.89
CA ASP A 9 -9.71 -22.84 17.54
C ASP A 9 -8.94 -21.83 18.41
N PHE A 10 -8.59 -22.19 19.65
CA PHE A 10 -7.79 -21.36 20.55
C PHE A 10 -6.32 -21.19 20.11
N PHE A 11 -5.84 -22.06 19.21
CA PHE A 11 -4.48 -22.06 18.67
C PHE A 11 -4.42 -21.86 17.16
N ARG A 12 -5.44 -21.29 16.52
CA ARG A 12 -5.28 -20.76 15.15
C ARG A 12 -4.21 -19.65 15.19
N PRO A 13 -3.04 -19.83 14.56
CA PRO A 13 -2.03 -18.78 14.53
C PRO A 13 -2.63 -17.58 13.80
N TRP A 14 -2.35 -16.36 14.30
CA TRP A 14 -2.73 -15.15 13.59
C TRP A 14 -2.20 -15.23 12.14
N PRO A 15 -3.02 -14.96 11.11
CA PRO A 15 -2.65 -15.25 9.75
C PRO A 15 -1.38 -14.48 9.35
N LEU A 16 -0.45 -15.19 8.71
CA LEU A 16 0.88 -14.68 8.34
C LEU A 16 0.84 -13.52 7.32
N GLY A 17 -0.34 -13.23 6.76
CA GLY A 17 -0.60 -12.08 5.91
C GLY A 17 -2.11 -11.84 5.75
N PRO A 18 -2.51 -10.67 5.23
CA PRO A 18 -3.91 -10.35 4.94
C PRO A 18 -4.53 -11.29 3.88
N HIS A 19 -5.77 -11.71 4.13
CA HIS A 19 -6.54 -12.57 3.23
C HIS A 19 -7.18 -11.76 2.09
N TYR A 20 -6.43 -11.52 1.02
CA TYR A 20 -6.95 -10.80 -0.17
C TYR A 20 -7.93 -11.59 -1.04
N GLY A 21 -8.03 -12.92 -0.86
CA GLY A 21 -8.98 -13.77 -1.60
C GLY A 21 -10.40 -13.77 -1.00
N GLU A 22 -10.50 -13.61 0.31
CA GLU A 22 -11.73 -13.52 1.10
C GLU A 22 -11.93 -12.08 1.55
N LEU A 23 -12.08 -11.17 0.58
CA LEU A 23 -12.59 -9.83 0.87
C LEU A 23 -14.01 -10.00 1.42
N ALA A 24 -14.16 -9.83 2.75
CA ALA A 24 -15.40 -10.09 3.48
C ALA A 24 -16.62 -9.55 2.73
N ASP A 25 -17.64 -10.40 2.58
CA ASP A 25 -18.77 -10.22 1.65
C ASP A 25 -19.26 -8.77 1.58
N GLY A 26 -19.07 -8.13 0.42
CA GLY A 26 -19.58 -6.79 0.18
C GLY A 26 -18.99 -6.05 -1.02
N ALA A 27 -17.69 -6.19 -1.32
CA ALA A 27 -17.09 -5.44 -2.41
C ALA A 27 -15.80 -6.04 -3.00
N GLY A 28 -15.67 -6.01 -4.34
CA GLY A 28 -14.47 -6.46 -5.05
C GLY A 28 -13.25 -5.55 -4.87
N PRO A 29 -12.05 -5.95 -5.37
CA PRO A 29 -10.79 -5.27 -5.08
C PRO A 29 -10.77 -3.76 -5.36
N ARG A 30 -11.38 -3.33 -6.48
CA ARG A 30 -11.47 -1.91 -6.86
C ARG A 30 -12.16 -1.06 -5.78
N ALA A 31 -13.18 -1.58 -5.11
CA ALA A 31 -13.88 -0.86 -4.04
C ALA A 31 -13.01 -0.71 -2.78
N TRP A 32 -12.24 -1.74 -2.40
CA TRP A 32 -11.33 -1.68 -1.27
C TRP A 32 -10.14 -0.74 -1.51
N VAL A 33 -9.59 -0.74 -2.72
CA VAL A 33 -8.57 0.23 -3.14
C VAL A 33 -9.14 1.65 -3.10
N ASN A 34 -10.33 1.86 -3.69
CA ASN A 34 -11.01 3.16 -3.65
C ASN A 34 -11.26 3.63 -2.21
N TYR A 35 -11.72 2.76 -1.31
CA TYR A 35 -11.91 3.07 0.11
C TYR A 35 -10.60 3.52 0.79
N LYS A 36 -9.47 2.84 0.51
CA LYS A 36 -8.16 3.24 1.04
C LYS A 36 -7.64 4.55 0.44
N LEU A 37 -7.87 4.81 -0.84
CA LEU A 37 -7.55 6.10 -1.46
C LEU A 37 -8.38 7.24 -0.85
N HIS A 38 -9.71 7.10 -0.73
CA HIS A 38 -10.55 8.11 -0.08
C HIS A 38 -10.18 8.33 1.40
N SER A 39 -9.80 7.25 2.11
CA SER A 39 -9.30 7.36 3.48
C SER A 39 -8.00 8.18 3.53
N ALA A 40 -7.06 7.92 2.62
CA ALA A 40 -5.81 8.69 2.52
C ALA A 40 -6.07 10.17 2.25
N ASP A 41 -6.95 10.49 1.30
CA ASP A 41 -7.28 11.86 0.93
C ASP A 41 -7.89 12.64 2.11
N TRP A 42 -8.83 12.03 2.84
CA TRP A 42 -9.41 12.60 4.06
C TRP A 42 -8.37 12.84 5.16
N TYR A 43 -7.41 11.93 5.34
CA TYR A 43 -6.31 12.12 6.29
C TYR A 43 -5.38 13.27 5.86
N ILE A 44 -5.15 13.46 4.56
CA ILE A 44 -4.32 14.57 4.05
C ILE A 44 -5.04 15.91 4.22
N GLU A 45 -6.35 15.99 3.94
CA GLU A 45 -7.17 17.17 4.23
C GLU A 45 -7.19 17.51 5.74
N THR A 46 -7.30 16.48 6.59
CA THR A 46 -7.26 16.64 8.04
C THR A 46 -5.91 17.15 8.52
N LEU A 47 -4.82 16.66 7.94
CA LEU A 47 -3.45 17.12 8.21
C LEU A 47 -3.26 18.58 7.77
N GLU A 48 -3.71 18.93 6.57
CA GLU A 48 -3.65 20.28 6.00
C GLU A 48 -4.40 21.30 6.88
N ALA A 49 -5.62 20.96 7.29
CA ALA A 49 -6.43 21.78 8.20
C ALA A 49 -5.80 21.91 9.61
N ALA A 50 -5.16 20.84 10.11
CA ALA A 50 -4.45 20.89 11.40
C ALA A 50 -3.21 21.79 11.32
N ILE A 51 -2.37 21.62 10.29
CA ILE A 51 -1.17 22.44 10.06
C ILE A 51 -1.53 23.92 9.90
N ALA A 52 -2.59 24.24 9.15
CA ALA A 52 -3.07 25.61 9.00
C ALA A 52 -3.49 26.28 10.33
N LYS A 53 -3.85 25.49 11.35
CA LYS A 53 -4.32 25.98 12.65
C LYS A 53 -3.22 26.08 13.71
N VAL A 54 -2.31 25.10 13.79
CA VAL A 54 -1.30 25.01 14.86
C VAL A 54 0.15 24.93 14.36
N GLY A 55 0.37 25.00 13.06
CA GLY A 55 1.65 24.70 12.42
C GLY A 55 1.88 23.19 12.28
N PHE A 56 2.92 22.81 11.53
CA PHE A 56 3.39 21.42 11.55
C PHE A 56 4.24 21.23 12.81
N ASP A 57 3.67 20.53 13.78
CA ASP A 57 4.29 20.20 15.06
C ASP A 57 3.67 18.92 15.62
N ARG A 58 4.21 18.44 16.72
CA ARG A 58 4.04 17.10 17.30
C ARG A 58 2.72 16.90 18.07
N HIS A 59 1.66 17.53 17.59
CA HIS A 59 0.32 17.33 18.10
C HIS A 59 -0.19 15.94 17.70
N VAL A 60 -0.87 15.26 18.63
CA VAL A 60 -1.42 13.91 18.42
C VAL A 60 -2.29 13.83 17.15
N GLY A 61 -3.09 14.86 16.87
CA GLY A 61 -3.90 14.92 15.65
C GLY A 61 -3.09 15.00 14.34
N ILE A 62 -1.91 15.62 14.36
CA ILE A 62 -1.00 15.69 13.20
C ILE A 62 -0.31 14.35 12.99
N GLU A 63 0.20 13.72 14.06
CA GLU A 63 0.81 12.39 14.00
C GLU A 63 -0.23 11.34 13.52
N MET A 64 -1.46 11.36 14.06
CA MET A 64 -2.57 10.50 13.63
C MET A 64 -2.95 10.70 12.17
N ALA A 65 -3.03 11.95 11.69
CA ALA A 65 -3.37 12.24 10.29
C ALA A 65 -2.26 11.78 9.33
N LEU A 66 -0.99 12.00 9.71
CA LEU A 66 0.18 11.51 8.96
C LEU A 66 0.22 9.97 8.90
N ASP A 67 -0.01 9.29 10.03
CA ASP A 67 -0.09 7.82 10.10
C ASP A 67 -1.23 7.26 9.26
N GLY A 68 -2.40 7.87 9.36
CA GLY A 68 -3.58 7.51 8.60
C GLY A 68 -3.35 7.64 7.09
N ALA A 69 -2.76 8.74 6.64
CA ALA A 69 -2.42 8.96 5.24
C ALA A 69 -1.41 7.92 4.73
N LEU A 70 -0.25 7.79 5.38
CA LEU A 70 0.82 6.85 4.98
C LEU A 70 0.33 5.40 4.96
N THR A 71 -0.42 4.98 5.98
CA THR A 71 -0.96 3.62 6.09
C THR A 71 -1.99 3.36 5.00
N SER A 72 -2.90 4.31 4.74
CA SER A 72 -3.96 4.16 3.73
C SER A 72 -3.41 4.15 2.31
N LEU A 73 -2.41 5.01 2.00
CA LEU A 73 -1.72 5.00 0.71
C LEU A 73 -1.03 3.66 0.43
N CYS A 74 -0.21 3.16 1.36
CA CYS A 74 0.42 1.86 1.17
C CYS A 74 -0.61 0.72 1.07
N ALA A 75 -1.69 0.75 1.87
CA ALA A 75 -2.73 -0.27 1.79
C ALA A 75 -3.48 -0.28 0.44
N GLY A 76 -3.68 0.88 -0.20
CA GLY A 76 -4.25 0.96 -1.55
C GLY A 76 -3.35 0.32 -2.62
N TYR A 77 -2.05 0.55 -2.55
CA TYR A 77 -1.07 -0.12 -3.41
C TYR A 77 -0.96 -1.63 -3.12
N ASP A 78 -0.89 -2.02 -1.86
CA ASP A 78 -0.73 -3.43 -1.44
C ASP A 78 -1.97 -4.25 -1.86
N ALA A 79 -3.18 -3.69 -1.74
CA ALA A 79 -4.43 -4.32 -2.17
C ALA A 79 -4.57 -4.45 -3.70
N SER A 80 -4.24 -3.40 -4.47
CA SER A 80 -4.27 -3.47 -5.94
C SER A 80 -3.20 -4.43 -6.49
N SER A 81 -2.03 -4.46 -5.86
CA SER A 81 -0.97 -5.42 -6.16
C SER A 81 -1.41 -6.87 -5.92
N ALA A 82 -2.01 -7.16 -4.77
CA ALA A 82 -2.50 -8.49 -4.43
C ALA A 82 -3.63 -8.97 -5.35
N ALA A 83 -4.56 -8.08 -5.71
CA ALA A 83 -5.60 -8.36 -6.67
C ALA A 83 -5.04 -8.76 -8.03
N LEU A 84 -4.04 -8.01 -8.54
CA LEU A 84 -3.40 -8.35 -9.81
C LEU A 84 -2.62 -9.67 -9.74
N ILE A 85 -1.91 -9.95 -8.64
CA ILE A 85 -1.23 -11.25 -8.46
C ILE A 85 -2.26 -12.40 -8.56
N GLY A 86 -3.32 -12.37 -7.74
CA GLY A 86 -4.30 -13.45 -7.69
C GLY A 86 -5.16 -13.62 -8.95
N VAL A 87 -5.28 -12.60 -9.78
CA VAL A 87 -5.92 -12.71 -11.11
C VAL A 87 -4.91 -13.15 -12.18
N ALA A 88 -3.68 -12.66 -12.15
CA ALA A 88 -2.62 -13.05 -13.09
C ALA A 88 -2.23 -14.53 -12.95
N GLU A 89 -2.14 -15.06 -11.72
CA GLU A 89 -1.86 -16.49 -11.48
C GLU A 89 -2.96 -17.40 -12.06
N ARG A 90 -4.23 -17.01 -11.90
CA ARG A 90 -5.38 -17.72 -12.49
C ARG A 90 -5.38 -17.65 -14.01
N TYR A 91 -5.16 -16.47 -14.59
CA TYR A 91 -5.10 -16.29 -16.04
C TYR A 91 -3.94 -17.07 -16.68
N LEU A 92 -2.77 -17.09 -16.00
CA LEU A 92 -1.58 -17.83 -16.44
C LEU A 92 -1.63 -19.34 -16.10
N GLN A 93 -2.75 -19.84 -15.58
CA GLN A 93 -2.97 -21.24 -15.21
C GLN A 93 -1.82 -21.82 -14.38
N VAL A 94 -1.39 -21.09 -13.36
CA VAL A 94 -0.33 -21.56 -12.44
C VAL A 94 -0.86 -22.75 -11.63
N GLU A 95 -0.19 -23.89 -11.78
CA GLU A 95 -0.56 -25.19 -11.20
C GLU A 95 -0.63 -25.14 -9.66
N GLU A 96 0.36 -24.50 -9.03
CA GLU A 96 0.37 -24.20 -7.59
C GLU A 96 0.38 -22.67 -7.38
N PRO A 97 -0.78 -22.03 -7.16
CA PRO A 97 -0.86 -20.59 -6.92
C PRO A 97 -0.12 -20.18 -5.62
N THR A 98 0.60 -19.06 -5.67
CA THR A 98 1.40 -18.58 -4.54
C THR A 98 0.52 -18.32 -3.30
N PRO A 99 0.94 -18.71 -2.08
CA PRO A 99 0.21 -18.37 -0.86
C PRO A 99 0.12 -16.84 -0.65
N LEU A 100 -1.01 -16.35 -0.11
CA LEU A 100 -1.27 -14.91 0.03
C LEU A 100 -0.21 -14.17 0.89
N TRP A 101 0.36 -14.84 1.89
CA TRP A 101 1.42 -14.30 2.75
C TRP A 101 2.79 -14.20 2.05
N GLU A 102 2.94 -14.82 0.87
CA GLU A 102 4.12 -14.70 0.01
C GLU A 102 4.00 -13.62 -1.07
N TYR A 103 2.86 -12.92 -1.15
CA TYR A 103 2.64 -11.87 -2.14
C TYR A 103 3.63 -10.71 -1.92
N LYS A 104 4.61 -10.62 -2.82
CA LYS A 104 5.74 -9.70 -2.79
C LYS A 104 5.82 -8.92 -4.11
N PRO A 105 6.36 -7.69 -4.14
CA PRO A 105 6.45 -6.93 -5.38
C PRO A 105 7.30 -7.59 -6.48
N SER A 106 8.24 -8.47 -6.13
CA SER A 106 9.00 -9.29 -7.08
C SER A 106 8.08 -10.22 -7.89
N LEU A 107 7.10 -10.85 -7.24
CA LEU A 107 6.11 -11.71 -7.87
C LEU A 107 5.22 -10.91 -8.84
N LEU A 108 4.73 -9.75 -8.42
CA LEU A 108 3.97 -8.82 -9.28
C LEU A 108 4.76 -8.44 -10.54
N ILE A 109 6.04 -8.07 -10.39
CA ILE A 109 6.95 -7.72 -11.49
C ILE A 109 7.24 -8.91 -12.42
N GLN A 110 7.24 -10.14 -11.89
CA GLN A 110 7.39 -11.37 -12.66
C GLN A 110 6.12 -11.69 -13.46
N LEU A 111 4.96 -11.65 -12.82
CA LEU A 111 3.66 -11.95 -13.42
C LEU A 111 3.30 -10.94 -14.52
N LEU A 112 3.52 -9.63 -14.31
CA LEU A 112 3.41 -8.62 -15.37
C LEU A 112 4.30 -8.93 -16.58
N GLY A 113 5.51 -9.48 -16.33
CA GLY A 113 6.40 -9.96 -17.38
C GLY A 113 5.80 -11.12 -18.18
N ARG A 114 5.28 -12.15 -17.49
CA ARG A 114 4.61 -13.30 -18.10
C ARG A 114 3.34 -12.91 -18.88
N LEU A 115 2.51 -12.03 -18.33
CA LEU A 115 1.32 -11.50 -19.01
C LEU A 115 1.69 -10.75 -20.30
N SER A 116 2.78 -9.96 -20.29
CA SER A 116 3.23 -9.27 -21.52
C SER A 116 3.68 -10.22 -22.64
N GLN A 117 4.13 -11.43 -22.31
CA GLN A 117 4.48 -12.48 -23.28
C GLN A 117 3.25 -13.17 -23.89
N GLN A 118 2.08 -13.07 -23.25
CA GLN A 118 0.81 -13.62 -23.75
C GLN A 118 0.07 -12.67 -24.72
N GLY A 119 0.71 -11.57 -25.14
CA GLY A 119 0.12 -10.63 -26.11
C GLY A 119 -1.05 -9.80 -25.58
N LEU A 120 -1.20 -9.68 -24.25
CA LEU A 120 -2.31 -8.95 -23.63
C LEU A 120 -2.29 -7.45 -23.96
N THR A 121 -3.46 -6.87 -24.21
CA THR A 121 -3.58 -5.48 -24.65
C THR A 121 -3.47 -4.46 -23.50
N GLY A 122 -2.32 -3.80 -23.44
CA GLY A 122 -2.06 -2.68 -22.53
C GLY A 122 -0.56 -2.43 -22.34
N ASP A 123 -0.21 -1.33 -21.68
CA ASP A 123 1.18 -0.98 -21.35
C ASP A 123 1.73 -1.81 -20.17
N LEU A 124 1.65 -3.14 -20.24
CA LEU A 124 2.16 -4.03 -19.19
C LEU A 124 3.67 -3.85 -18.95
N ILE A 125 4.42 -3.53 -20.00
CA ILE A 125 5.87 -3.31 -19.94
C ILE A 125 6.20 -1.98 -19.26
N GLY A 126 5.49 -0.91 -19.57
CA GLY A 126 5.64 0.39 -18.91
C GLY A 126 5.15 0.35 -17.48
N THR A 127 3.99 -0.25 -17.18
CA THR A 127 3.49 -0.45 -15.80
C THR A 127 4.53 -1.20 -14.97
N ARG A 128 5.04 -2.33 -15.46
CA ARG A 128 6.13 -3.09 -14.83
C ARG A 128 7.39 -2.26 -14.61
N SER A 129 7.71 -1.35 -15.53
CA SER A 129 8.88 -0.46 -15.42
C SER A 129 8.66 0.67 -14.40
N ARG A 130 7.46 1.25 -14.35
CA ARG A 130 7.03 2.22 -13.33
C ARG A 130 7.12 1.63 -11.92
N ILE A 131 6.58 0.41 -11.72
CA ILE A 131 6.69 -0.31 -10.43
C ILE A 131 8.16 -0.54 -10.03
N LYS A 132 9.00 -1.02 -10.97
CA LYS A 132 10.43 -1.22 -10.72
C LYS A 132 11.13 0.08 -10.29
N ALA A 133 10.81 1.20 -10.91
CA ALA A 133 11.37 2.52 -10.56
C ALA A 133 10.85 3.02 -9.20
N ALA A 134 9.56 2.84 -8.90
CA ALA A 134 8.94 3.21 -7.63
C ALA A 134 9.51 2.42 -6.43
N LEU A 135 9.94 1.17 -6.66
CA LEU A 135 10.43 0.24 -5.64
C LEU A 135 11.95 0.06 -5.58
N VAL A 136 12.75 0.97 -6.17
CA VAL A 136 14.21 0.92 -6.00
C VAL A 136 14.57 1.12 -4.53
N ARG A 137 15.35 0.20 -3.95
CA ARG A 137 15.81 0.21 -2.54
C ARG A 137 17.31 0.48 -2.37
N LYS A 138 17.97 1.12 -3.33
CA LYS A 138 19.41 1.42 -3.26
C LYS A 138 19.65 2.56 -2.25
N GLU A 139 20.75 2.51 -1.50
CA GLU A 139 21.09 3.55 -0.51
C GLU A 139 21.20 4.95 -1.14
N THR A 140 21.77 5.03 -2.34
CA THR A 140 21.97 6.28 -3.11
C THR A 140 20.78 6.66 -3.99
N SER A 141 19.74 5.83 -4.08
CA SER A 141 18.56 6.08 -4.91
C SER A 141 17.40 5.20 -4.44
N LYS A 142 16.49 5.79 -3.67
CA LYS A 142 15.23 5.16 -3.27
C LYS A 142 14.11 5.63 -4.20
N GLY A 143 13.31 4.70 -4.70
CA GLY A 143 12.09 5.02 -5.44
C GLY A 143 11.02 5.60 -4.50
N TRP A 144 10.10 6.39 -5.05
CA TRP A 144 9.11 7.13 -4.26
C TRP A 144 8.25 6.21 -3.36
N LEU A 145 7.85 5.04 -3.86
CA LEU A 145 7.05 4.08 -3.11
C LEU A 145 7.87 3.35 -2.03
N THR A 146 9.17 3.13 -2.28
CA THR A 146 10.10 2.73 -1.20
C THR A 146 10.17 3.77 -0.11
N MET A 147 10.30 5.06 -0.45
CA MET A 147 10.34 6.13 0.54
C MET A 147 9.04 6.23 1.34
N LEU A 148 7.89 6.07 0.68
CA LEU A 148 6.57 6.02 1.34
C LEU A 148 6.45 4.83 2.30
N GLN A 149 6.87 3.63 1.88
CA GLN A 149 6.91 2.43 2.74
C GLN A 149 7.89 2.59 3.91
N ASP A 150 9.05 3.20 3.69
CA ASP A 150 10.02 3.46 4.75
C ASP A 150 9.47 4.52 5.74
N LEU A 151 8.73 5.54 5.29
CA LEU A 151 8.02 6.49 6.17
C LEU A 151 6.94 5.80 7.01
N ARG A 152 6.14 4.91 6.41
CA ARG A 152 5.16 4.07 7.13
C ARG A 152 5.85 3.18 8.17
N ASN A 153 6.94 2.50 7.79
CA ASN A 153 7.58 1.46 8.59
C ASN A 153 8.60 1.98 9.62
N ARG A 154 8.98 3.27 9.61
CA ARG A 154 9.85 3.88 10.65
C ARG A 154 9.20 3.66 12.03
N PRO A 155 9.78 2.83 12.92
CA PRO A 155 9.09 2.42 14.15
C PRO A 155 8.98 3.57 15.15
N MET A 156 7.87 3.61 15.89
CA MET A 156 7.67 4.48 17.06
C MET A 156 8.41 3.93 18.31
N HIS A 157 9.65 3.46 18.15
CA HIS A 157 10.40 2.77 19.19
C HIS A 157 11.75 3.43 19.46
N ASN A 158 11.69 4.47 20.29
CA ASN A 158 12.18 4.39 21.67
C ASN A 158 11.07 4.99 22.56
N ASP A 159 11.28 5.19 23.87
CA ASP A 159 10.32 5.87 24.78
C ASP A 159 10.16 7.39 24.48
N THR A 160 10.36 7.75 23.22
CA THR A 160 10.45 9.07 22.60
C THR A 160 10.04 8.93 21.12
N LEU A 161 8.75 8.87 20.82
CA LEU A 161 8.10 9.80 19.88
C LEU A 161 9.10 10.85 19.29
N PRO A 162 9.56 10.88 18.00
CA PRO A 162 8.82 10.59 16.74
C PRO A 162 9.58 9.88 15.57
N ARG A 163 8.96 9.87 14.37
CA ARG A 163 9.65 9.96 13.06
C ARG A 163 10.57 11.21 12.99
N HIS A 164 11.70 11.17 12.27
CA HIS A 164 12.57 12.34 12.11
C HIS A 164 11.86 13.50 11.36
N PHE A 165 11.41 14.51 12.12
CA PHE A 165 11.05 15.82 11.60
C PHE A 165 12.33 16.66 11.51
N ASP A 166 12.56 17.35 10.40
CA ASP A 166 13.72 18.22 10.27
C ASP A 166 13.41 19.59 10.88
N ALA A 167 13.97 19.86 12.06
CA ALA A 167 13.85 21.15 12.72
C ALA A 167 14.83 22.16 12.10
N VAL A 168 14.32 23.29 11.61
CA VAL A 168 15.16 24.39 11.11
C VAL A 168 15.72 25.15 12.31
N VAL A 169 17.05 25.30 12.37
CA VAL A 169 17.72 26.04 13.45
C VAL A 169 17.22 27.49 13.49
N GLY A 170 16.58 27.87 14.61
CA GLY A 170 15.92 29.17 14.78
C GLY A 170 14.38 29.12 14.73
N SER A 171 13.79 27.98 14.35
CA SER A 171 12.34 27.72 14.47
C SER A 171 12.05 26.92 15.75
N PRO A 172 11.00 27.25 16.53
CA PRO A 172 10.56 26.42 17.65
C PRO A 172 9.77 25.17 17.22
N THR A 173 9.34 25.09 15.95
CA THR A 173 8.56 23.96 15.41
C THR A 173 9.29 23.24 14.27
N ALA A 174 9.03 21.95 14.13
CA ALA A 174 9.66 21.09 13.14
C ALA A 174 8.85 21.07 11.84
N SER A 175 9.26 21.89 10.87
CA SER A 175 8.41 22.32 9.75
C SER A 175 8.34 21.39 8.53
N ALA A 176 9.02 20.23 8.54
CA ALA A 176 9.15 19.37 7.36
C ALA A 176 9.28 17.88 7.69
N LEU A 177 8.84 17.03 6.74
CA LEU A 177 9.11 15.59 6.74
C LEU A 177 10.49 15.32 6.13
N ASN A 178 11.32 14.50 6.80
CA ASN A 178 12.57 14.01 6.21
C ASN A 178 12.29 12.88 5.21
N VAL A 179 12.31 13.20 3.92
CA VAL A 179 12.14 12.25 2.81
C VAL A 179 13.49 12.02 2.14
N GLY A 180 14.07 10.84 2.32
CA GLY A 180 15.35 10.48 1.70
C GLY A 180 16.55 11.35 2.13
N GLY A 181 16.49 12.01 3.28
CA GLY A 181 17.49 12.99 3.73
C GLY A 181 17.16 14.44 3.38
N THR A 182 16.05 14.70 2.67
CA THR A 182 15.61 16.03 2.25
C THR A 182 14.39 16.50 3.04
N PRO A 183 14.43 17.68 3.68
CA PRO A 183 13.25 18.29 4.28
C PRO A 183 12.20 18.61 3.22
N THR A 184 11.00 18.03 3.34
CA THR A 184 9.90 18.18 2.37
C THR A 184 8.63 18.68 3.06
N GLU A 185 7.87 19.54 2.38
CA GLU A 185 6.57 20.02 2.89
C GLU A 185 5.57 18.84 2.96
N PRO A 186 4.98 18.53 4.14
CA PRO A 186 4.22 17.30 4.36
C PRO A 186 3.01 17.12 3.45
N VAL A 187 2.19 18.16 3.27
CA VAL A 187 0.90 18.06 2.55
C VAL A 187 1.16 17.86 1.07
N SER A 188 2.03 18.68 0.47
CA SER A 188 2.43 18.58 -0.93
C SER A 188 3.02 17.21 -1.26
N TYR A 189 3.89 16.68 -0.40
CA TYR A 189 4.46 15.34 -0.56
C TYR A 189 3.38 14.25 -0.54
N LEU A 190 2.45 14.31 0.42
CA LEU A 190 1.38 13.31 0.52
C LEU A 190 0.35 13.43 -0.61
N ARG A 191 0.04 14.64 -1.10
CA ARG A 191 -0.81 14.85 -2.28
C ARG A 191 -0.12 14.33 -3.56
N GLU A 192 1.19 14.47 -3.68
CA GLU A 192 1.96 13.87 -4.78
C GLU A 192 1.95 12.34 -4.70
N ALA A 193 2.29 11.77 -3.53
CA ALA A 193 2.21 10.34 -3.29
C ALA A 193 0.79 9.78 -3.49
N TYR A 194 -0.26 10.54 -3.14
CA TYR A 194 -1.65 10.17 -3.43
C TYR A 194 -1.93 10.05 -4.93
N ARG A 195 -1.49 11.03 -5.74
CA ARG A 195 -1.62 10.95 -7.20
C ARG A 195 -0.87 9.75 -7.76
N ASP A 196 0.37 9.53 -7.32
CA ASP A 196 1.20 8.42 -7.81
C ASP A 196 0.66 7.04 -7.42
N VAL A 197 0.21 6.86 -6.18
CA VAL A 197 -0.46 5.63 -5.72
C VAL A 197 -1.80 5.45 -6.42
N SER A 198 -2.61 6.49 -6.59
CA SER A 198 -3.90 6.42 -7.28
C SER A 198 -3.72 6.02 -8.75
N ASN A 199 -2.81 6.67 -9.47
CA ASN A 199 -2.49 6.34 -10.86
C ASN A 199 -2.00 4.89 -10.98
N LEU A 200 -1.01 4.49 -10.17
CA LEU A 200 -0.44 3.15 -10.23
C LEU A 200 -1.44 2.06 -9.83
N SER A 201 -2.25 2.30 -8.79
CA SER A 201 -3.29 1.35 -8.37
C SER A 201 -4.41 1.26 -9.41
N GLY A 202 -4.74 2.37 -10.08
CA GLY A 202 -5.66 2.40 -11.22
C GLY A 202 -5.16 1.55 -12.38
N GLU A 203 -3.90 1.72 -12.80
CA GLU A 203 -3.29 0.88 -13.83
C GLU A 203 -3.36 -0.62 -13.49
N LEU A 204 -3.09 -1.00 -12.24
CA LEU A 204 -3.17 -2.40 -11.78
C LEU A 204 -4.61 -2.93 -11.83
N LEU A 205 -5.58 -2.13 -11.38
CA LEU A 205 -6.99 -2.51 -11.40
C LEU A 205 -7.57 -2.59 -12.81
N ASP A 206 -7.13 -1.75 -13.74
CA ASP A 206 -7.53 -1.81 -15.15
C ASP A 206 -6.98 -3.06 -15.84
N ILE A 207 -5.87 -3.63 -15.36
CA ILE A 207 -5.38 -4.95 -15.78
C ILE A 207 -6.21 -6.05 -15.12
N VAL A 208 -6.55 -5.94 -13.84
CA VAL A 208 -7.44 -6.88 -13.12
C VAL A 208 -8.79 -7.02 -13.85
N ASP A 209 -9.45 -5.92 -14.18
CA ASP A 209 -10.77 -5.93 -14.80
C ASP A 209 -10.73 -6.49 -16.24
N LYS A 210 -9.61 -6.33 -16.97
CA LYS A 210 -9.40 -6.98 -18.28
C LYS A 210 -9.22 -8.49 -18.19
N LEU A 211 -8.54 -8.96 -17.14
CA LEU A 211 -8.25 -10.38 -16.93
C LEU A 211 -9.42 -11.13 -16.27
N ALA A 212 -10.26 -10.43 -15.50
CA ALA A 212 -11.41 -10.97 -14.78
C ALA A 212 -12.66 -10.07 -14.95
N PRO A 213 -13.21 -9.90 -16.17
CA PRO A 213 -14.29 -8.96 -16.46
C PRO A 213 -15.63 -9.29 -15.77
N ASN A 214 -15.83 -10.54 -15.36
CA ASN A 214 -16.99 -10.99 -14.59
C ASN A 214 -16.73 -10.94 -13.06
N GLY A 215 -15.67 -10.24 -12.63
CA GLY A 215 -15.20 -10.21 -11.25
C GLY A 215 -14.33 -11.40 -10.86
N MET A 216 -13.73 -11.32 -9.66
CA MET A 216 -13.06 -12.48 -9.06
C MET A 216 -14.13 -13.42 -8.50
N ILE A 217 -14.38 -14.55 -9.16
CA ILE A 217 -15.15 -15.63 -8.54
C ILE A 217 -14.37 -16.10 -7.30
N THR A 218 -15.02 -16.04 -6.14
CA THR A 218 -14.45 -16.30 -4.80
C THR A 218 -14.49 -17.78 -4.39
N GLN A 219 -14.97 -18.67 -5.27
CA GLN A 219 -15.02 -20.11 -4.99
C GLN A 219 -13.61 -20.73 -4.97
N ARG A 220 -13.03 -20.78 -3.77
CA ARG A 220 -12.34 -21.97 -3.29
C ARG A 220 -13.33 -22.69 -2.36
N GLU A 221 -13.83 -23.84 -2.78
CA GLU A 221 -14.39 -24.80 -1.82
C GLU A 221 -13.25 -25.33 -0.93
N PRO A 222 -13.53 -25.68 0.34
CA PRO A 222 -12.52 -26.07 1.33
C PRO A 222 -11.84 -27.41 1.03
#